data_AF-A0A9R1X1S6-F1
#
_entry.id   AF-A0A9R1X1S6-F1
#
_cell.length_a   1.000
_cell.length_b   1.000
_cell.length_c   1.000
_cell.angle_alpha   90.00
_cell.angle_beta   90.00
_cell.angle_gamma   90.00
#
_symmetry.space_group_name_H-M   'P 1'
#
loop_
_entity.id
_entity.type
_entity.pdbx_description
1 polymer ?
#
loop_
_entity_poly.entity_id
_entity_poly.type
_entity_poly.pdbx_seq_one_letter_code
_entity_poly.pdbx_strand_id
1 'polypeptide(L)'
;MKDSQGPLKALVVASVINGVGDVILFLYLSYGIDGATWATMVSRVVAGLMMIEALKDKGYNGYIIVVPSPTKLFQIFKLTSPVFIMMMSKVKFCSLLMYIATSIGTQTIVEHQVGPCPSILHVCSRGEQLSQTAQAFMPELIYGAKRSLSKVRMLLKSLVIIGASSGLILGAAGTIVPWLFSYIFFT
;
A
#
# COMPACT_ATOMS: atom_id res chain seq x y z
N MET A 1 7.38 -11.36 -19.30
CA MET A 1 7.18 -11.31 -17.84
C MET A 1 6.26 -10.14 -17.53
N LYS A 2 5.48 -10.19 -16.45
CA LYS A 2 4.76 -9.01 -15.98
C LYS A 2 5.78 -7.94 -15.61
N ASP A 3 5.59 -6.71 -16.06
CA ASP A 3 6.50 -5.63 -15.74
C ASP A 3 6.19 -5.05 -14.36
N SER A 4 7.11 -5.27 -13.43
CA SER A 4 7.11 -4.65 -12.11
C SER A 4 8.07 -3.46 -12.02
N GLN A 5 8.98 -3.29 -12.98
CA GLN A 5 10.04 -2.28 -12.89
C GLN A 5 9.56 -0.88 -13.21
N GLY A 6 8.71 -0.71 -14.23
CA GLY A 6 8.10 0.60 -14.54
C GLY A 6 7.33 1.18 -13.35
N PRO A 7 6.35 0.43 -12.79
CA PRO A 7 5.63 0.87 -11.59
C PRO A 7 6.53 1.11 -10.37
N LEU A 8 7.56 0.28 -10.17
CA LEU A 8 8.49 0.44 -9.05
C LEU A 8 9.33 1.71 -9.17
N LYS A 9 9.85 2.02 -10.36
CA LYS A 9 10.61 3.26 -10.61
C LYS A 9 9.73 4.49 -10.37
N ALA A 10 8.51 4.49 -10.89
CA ALA A 10 7.55 5.57 -10.66
C ALA A 10 7.26 5.78 -9.17
N LEU A 11 7.10 4.69 -8.42
CA LEU A 11 6.88 4.74 -6.97
C LEU A 11 8.08 5.35 -6.23
N VAL A 12 9.31 4.91 -6.54
CA VAL A 12 10.53 5.43 -5.89
C VAL A 12 10.69 6.92 -6.13
N VAL A 13 10.54 7.37 -7.38
CA VAL A 13 10.66 8.80 -7.73
C VAL A 13 9.58 9.60 -7.03
N ALA A 14 8.33 9.14 -7.02
CA ALA A 14 7.24 9.81 -6.33
C ALA A 14 7.48 9.91 -4.81
N SER A 15 8.01 8.86 -4.18
CA SER A 15 8.36 8.88 -2.76
C SER A 15 9.44 9.91 -2.43
N VAL A 16 10.46 10.03 -3.29
CA VAL A 16 11.52 11.05 -3.11
C VAL A 16 10.93 12.46 -3.27
N ILE A 17 10.12 12.69 -4.32
CA ILE A 17 9.47 13.99 -4.53
C ILE A 17 8.58 14.35 -3.35
N ASN A 18 7.80 13.40 -2.84
CA ASN A 18 6.93 13.65 -1.70
C ASN A 18 7.75 14.00 -0.44
N GLY A 19 8.76 13.20 -0.10
CA GLY A 19 9.58 13.44 1.08
C GLY A 19 10.37 14.75 1.03
N VAL A 20 10.94 15.09 -0.13
CA VAL A 20 11.63 16.39 -0.33
C VAL A 20 10.63 17.53 -0.29
N GLY A 21 9.47 17.36 -0.93
CA GLY A 21 8.39 18.34 -0.93
C GLY A 21 7.88 18.62 0.48
N ASP A 22 7.72 17.59 1.31
CA ASP A 22 7.36 17.74 2.72
C ASP A 22 8.43 18.57 3.45
N VAL A 23 9.73 18.26 3.31
CA VAL A 23 10.78 19.05 3.97
C VAL A 23 10.76 20.52 3.54
N ILE A 24 10.62 20.80 2.24
CA ILE A 24 10.68 22.17 1.72
C ILE A 24 9.40 22.94 2.02
N LEU A 25 8.23 22.40 1.67
CA LEU A 25 6.95 23.09 1.79
C LEU A 25 6.45 23.12 3.23
N PHE A 26 6.56 22.00 3.96
CA PHE A 26 6.08 21.91 5.34
C PHE A 26 7.03 22.62 6.31
N LEU A 27 8.34 22.29 6.28
CA LEU A 27 9.30 22.81 7.27
C LEU A 27 9.93 24.14 6.86
N TYR A 28 10.47 24.25 5.65
CA TYR A 28 11.26 25.42 5.27
C TYR A 28 10.40 26.64 4.92
N LEU A 29 9.36 26.45 4.11
CA LEU A 29 8.43 27.51 3.70
C LEU A 29 7.28 27.74 4.69
N SER A 30 7.19 26.92 5.75
CA SER A 30 6.18 27.02 6.80
C SER A 30 4.72 27.00 6.30
N TYR A 31 4.45 26.35 5.16
CA TYR A 31 3.07 26.11 4.71
C TYR A 31 2.35 25.02 5.53
N GLY A 32 3.07 24.30 6.39
CA GLY A 32 2.50 23.27 7.25
C GLY A 32 1.76 22.20 6.44
N ILE A 33 0.59 21.77 6.94
CA ILE A 33 -0.20 20.65 6.38
C ILE A 33 -0.63 20.90 4.92
N ASP A 34 -0.89 22.15 4.55
CA ASP A 34 -1.22 22.50 3.17
C ASP A 34 -0.04 22.24 2.23
N GLY A 35 1.17 22.54 2.69
CA GLY A 35 2.42 22.24 1.97
C GLY A 35 2.62 20.74 1.75
N ALA A 36 2.40 19.92 2.79
CA ALA A 36 2.47 18.46 2.66
C ALA A 36 1.40 17.89 1.70
N THR A 37 0.21 18.51 1.67
CA THR A 37 -0.85 18.12 0.73
C THR A 37 -0.44 18.39 -0.71
N TRP A 38 0.19 19.54 -0.99
CA TRP A 38 0.72 19.86 -2.32
C TRP A 38 1.87 18.94 -2.73
N ALA A 39 2.82 18.65 -1.82
CA ALA A 39 3.89 17.69 -2.07
C ALA A 39 3.34 16.32 -2.47
N THR A 40 2.33 15.85 -1.73
CA THR A 40 1.64 14.59 -2.02
C THR A 40 0.96 14.64 -3.38
N MET A 41 0.19 15.69 -3.69
CA MET A 41 -0.50 15.82 -4.96
C MET A 41 0.48 15.78 -6.15
N VAL A 42 1.55 16.58 -6.10
CA VAL A 42 2.57 16.64 -7.16
C VAL A 42 3.23 15.28 -7.36
N SER A 43 3.61 14.60 -6.28
CA SER A 43 4.23 13.27 -6.38
C SER A 43 3.34 12.25 -7.11
N ARG A 44 2.02 12.30 -6.90
CA ARG A 44 1.05 11.40 -7.54
C ARG A 44 0.86 11.71 -9.01
N VAL A 45 0.86 12.98 -9.39
CA VAL A 45 0.82 13.39 -10.80
C VAL A 45 2.07 12.88 -11.53
N VAL A 46 3.26 13.08 -10.95
CA VAL A 46 4.51 12.58 -11.52
C VAL A 46 4.51 11.06 -11.66
N ALA A 47 4.07 10.33 -10.62
CA ALA A 47 3.93 8.87 -10.69
C ALA A 47 3.03 8.44 -11.85
N GLY A 48 1.90 9.12 -12.05
CA GLY A 48 0.96 8.85 -13.14
C GLY A 48 1.59 9.05 -14.52
N LEU A 49 2.31 10.15 -14.71
CA LEU A 49 3.02 10.43 -15.96
C LEU A 49 4.10 9.39 -16.26
N MET A 50 4.90 9.01 -15.25
CA MET A 50 5.90 7.95 -15.40
C MET A 50 5.29 6.60 -15.73
N MET A 51 4.11 6.28 -15.18
CA MET A 51 3.38 5.05 -15.54
C MET A 51 2.87 5.08 -16.97
N ILE A 52 2.37 6.23 -17.46
CA ILE A 52 1.96 6.40 -18.86
C ILE A 52 3.15 6.22 -19.81
N GLU A 53 4.31 6.76 -19.44
CA GLU A 53 5.53 6.59 -20.21
C GLU A 53 6.01 5.13 -20.21
N ALA A 54 5.98 4.46 -19.06
CA ALA A 54 6.30 3.03 -18.97
C ALA A 54 5.33 2.12 -19.73
N LEU A 55 4.13 2.61 -20.09
CA LEU A 55 3.19 1.93 -20.99
C LEU A 55 3.54 2.23 -22.46
N LYS A 56 3.87 3.48 -22.79
CA LYS A 56 4.36 3.91 -24.11
C LYS A 56 5.56 3.10 -24.58
N ASP A 57 6.54 2.90 -23.69
CA ASP A 57 7.76 2.13 -23.99
C ASP A 57 7.48 0.64 -24.31
N LYS A 58 6.30 0.14 -23.95
CA LYS A 58 5.85 -1.22 -24.27
C LYS A 58 4.94 -1.30 -25.51
N GLY A 59 4.80 -0.20 -26.25
CA GLY A 59 3.95 -0.13 -27.43
C GLY A 59 2.47 0.09 -27.15
N TYR A 60 2.08 0.41 -25.91
CA TYR A 60 0.72 0.83 -25.59
C TYR A 60 0.58 2.33 -25.76
N ASN A 61 -0.51 2.80 -26.34
CA ASN A 61 -0.80 4.24 -26.35
C ASN A 61 -1.49 4.65 -25.04
N GLY A 62 -0.68 5.03 -24.05
CA GLY A 62 -1.12 5.39 -22.70
C GLY A 62 -1.95 6.68 -22.61
N TYR A 63 -2.07 7.45 -23.70
CA TYR A 63 -2.89 8.67 -23.77
C TYR A 63 -4.27 8.44 -24.40
N ILE A 64 -4.57 7.23 -24.91
CA ILE A 64 -5.90 6.95 -25.45
C ILE A 64 -6.86 6.75 -24.30
N ILE A 65 -7.76 7.71 -24.12
CA ILE A 65 -8.93 7.56 -23.25
C ILE A 65 -10.01 6.85 -24.07
N VAL A 66 -10.22 5.56 -23.82
CA VAL A 66 -11.32 4.79 -24.40
C VAL A 66 -12.37 4.53 -23.32
N VAL A 67 -13.60 4.96 -23.57
CA VAL A 67 -14.73 4.59 -22.71
C VAL A 67 -15.10 3.13 -23.00
N PRO A 68 -14.98 2.21 -22.03
CA PRO A 68 -15.35 0.80 -22.22
C PRO A 68 -16.87 0.62 -22.40
N SER A 69 -17.27 -0.39 -23.17
CA SER A 69 -18.69 -0.75 -23.32
C SER A 69 -19.29 -1.27 -22.01
N PRO A 70 -20.62 -1.20 -21.82
CA PRO A 70 -21.28 -1.65 -20.58
C PRO A 70 -20.93 -3.09 -20.17
N THR A 71 -20.76 -4.00 -21.14
CA THR A 71 -20.35 -5.39 -20.89
C THR A 71 -18.93 -5.48 -20.35
N LYS A 72 -17.98 -4.70 -20.91
CA LYS A 72 -16.59 -4.64 -20.44
C LYS A 72 -16.51 -3.98 -19.06
N LEU A 73 -17.30 -2.93 -18.83
CA LEU A 73 -17.44 -2.31 -17.51
C LEU A 73 -17.93 -3.32 -16.46
N PHE A 74 -18.96 -4.11 -16.77
CA PHE A 74 -19.46 -5.13 -15.85
C PHE A 74 -18.43 -6.22 -15.55
N GLN A 75 -17.60 -6.61 -16.53
CA GLN A 75 -16.49 -7.54 -16.30
C GLN A 75 -15.42 -6.95 -15.37
N ILE A 76 -15.02 -5.70 -15.58
CA ILE A 76 -14.09 -4.99 -14.69
C ILE A 76 -14.67 -4.89 -13.28
N PHE A 77 -15.95 -4.55 -13.16
CA PHE A 77 -16.64 -4.46 -11.88
C PHE A 77 -16.68 -5.81 -11.17
N LYS A 78 -17.00 -6.90 -11.87
CA LYS A 78 -17.02 -8.26 -11.30
C LYS A 78 -15.65 -8.66 -10.75
N LEU A 79 -14.56 -8.25 -11.42
CA LEU A 79 -13.20 -8.52 -10.97
C LEU A 79 -12.78 -7.62 -9.78
N THR A 80 -13.19 -6.36 -9.79
CA THR A 80 -12.73 -5.34 -8.83
C THR A 80 -13.60 -5.26 -7.57
N SER A 81 -14.89 -5.62 -7.68
CA SER A 81 -15.87 -5.53 -6.60
C SER A 81 -15.45 -6.26 -5.30
N PRO A 82 -14.91 -7.49 -5.34
CA PRO A 82 -14.42 -8.15 -4.14
C PRO A 82 -13.29 -7.37 -3.45
N VAL A 83 -12.35 -6.83 -4.22
CA VAL A 83 -11.23 -6.02 -3.71
C VAL A 83 -11.73 -4.70 -3.12
N PHE A 84 -12.71 -4.07 -3.79
CA PHE A 84 -13.35 -2.84 -3.32
C PHE A 84 -14.08 -3.05 -1.98
N ILE A 85 -14.89 -4.10 -1.86
CA ILE A 85 -15.61 -4.43 -0.62
C ILE A 85 -14.61 -4.70 0.51
N MET A 86 -13.55 -5.45 0.24
CA MET A 86 -12.49 -5.75 1.21
C MET A 86 -11.83 -4.47 1.72
N MET A 87 -11.43 -3.56 0.81
CA MET A 87 -10.75 -2.32 1.18
C MET A 87 -11.68 -1.37 1.95
N MET A 88 -12.94 -1.24 1.52
CA MET A 88 -13.94 -0.42 2.22
C MET A 88 -14.26 -0.96 3.62
N SER A 89 -14.32 -2.29 3.78
CA SER A 89 -14.53 -2.93 5.07
C SER A 89 -13.35 -2.66 6.01
N LYS A 90 -12.12 -2.73 5.49
CA LYS A 90 -10.91 -2.41 6.25
C LYS A 90 -10.89 -0.97 6.74
N VAL A 91 -11.21 0.00 5.86
CA VAL A 91 -11.27 1.42 6.23
C VAL A 91 -12.31 1.63 7.33
N LYS A 92 -13.54 1.10 7.15
CA LYS A 92 -14.61 1.21 8.15
C LYS A 92 -14.21 0.61 9.49
N PHE A 93 -13.57 -0.56 9.48
CA PHE A 93 -13.11 -1.22 10.70
C PHE A 93 -12.04 -0.38 11.42
N CYS A 94 -11.03 0.11 10.71
CA CYS A 94 -10.00 0.98 11.31
C CYS A 94 -10.62 2.28 11.85
N SER A 95 -11.55 2.89 11.12
CA SER A 95 -12.26 4.09 11.59
C SER A 95 -13.10 3.81 12.84
N LEU A 96 -13.76 2.65 12.92
CA LEU A 96 -14.51 2.25 14.11
C LEU A 96 -13.59 2.03 15.32
N LEU A 97 -12.45 1.37 15.14
CA LEU A 97 -11.46 1.21 16.20
C LEU A 97 -10.95 2.57 16.71
N MET A 98 -10.63 3.48 15.80
CA MET A 98 -10.21 4.85 16.14
C MET A 98 -11.32 5.62 16.87
N TYR A 99 -12.57 5.49 16.43
CA TYR A 99 -13.72 6.11 17.08
C TYR A 99 -13.90 5.61 18.52
N ILE A 100 -13.84 4.28 18.73
CA ILE A 100 -13.93 3.68 20.05
C ILE A 100 -12.75 4.12 20.93
N ALA A 101 -11.51 4.07 20.41
CA ALA A 101 -10.33 4.53 21.14
C ALA A 101 -10.44 6.01 21.54
N THR A 102 -11.02 6.85 20.67
CA THR A 102 -11.24 8.27 20.94
C THR A 102 -12.29 8.50 22.03
N SER A 103 -13.30 7.63 22.11
CA SER A 103 -14.36 7.72 23.13
C SER A 103 -13.93 7.33 24.55
N ILE A 104 -12.83 6.59 24.70
CA ILE A 104 -12.33 6.10 26.00
C ILE A 104 -11.42 7.15 26.70
N GLY A 105 -10.81 8.06 25.94
CA GLY A 105 -10.01 9.17 26.46
C GLY A 105 -8.77 9.47 25.62
N THR A 106 -8.29 10.71 25.65
CA THR A 106 -7.18 11.20 24.81
C THR A 106 -5.83 10.54 25.14
N GLN A 107 -5.60 10.14 26.40
CA GLN A 107 -4.41 9.38 26.79
C GLN A 107 -4.34 8.01 26.09
N THR A 108 -5.47 7.32 25.94
CA THR A 108 -5.54 6.02 25.25
C THR A 108 -5.33 6.17 23.74
N ILE A 109 -5.66 7.34 23.15
CA ILE A 109 -5.35 7.64 21.74
C ILE A 109 -3.84 7.78 21.53
N VAL A 110 -3.12 8.47 22.43
CA VAL A 110 -1.66 8.62 22.35
C VAL A 110 -1.00 7.25 22.47
N GLU A 111 -1.40 6.42 23.43
CA GLU A 111 -0.88 5.04 23.57
C GLU A 111 -1.19 4.18 22.34
N HIS A 112 -2.38 4.31 21.75
CA HIS A 112 -2.79 3.57 20.56
C HIS A 112 -2.08 4.06 19.28
N GLN A 113 -1.94 5.37 19.09
CA GLN A 113 -1.28 5.99 17.93
C GLN A 113 0.24 5.87 17.97
N VAL A 114 0.84 5.80 19.16
CA VAL A 114 2.30 5.77 19.35
C VAL A 114 2.83 4.34 19.50
N GLY A 115 2.04 3.39 20.01
CA GLY A 115 2.47 2.00 20.20
C GLY A 115 2.02 1.02 19.10
N PRO A 116 0.83 0.40 19.21
CA PRO A 116 0.45 -0.74 18.38
C PRO A 116 -0.15 -0.39 17.01
N CYS A 117 -0.83 0.75 16.85
CA CYS A 117 -1.57 1.05 15.62
C CYS A 117 -0.68 1.26 14.37
N PRO A 118 0.45 2.00 14.43
CA PRO A 118 1.35 2.12 13.28
C PRO A 118 1.95 0.77 12.88
N SER A 119 2.29 -0.06 13.88
CA SER A 119 2.86 -1.40 13.71
C SER A 119 1.87 -2.36 13.04
N ILE A 120 0.62 -2.38 13.51
CA ILE A 120 -0.47 -3.19 12.94
C ILE A 120 -0.80 -2.72 11.52
N LEU A 121 -0.87 -1.41 11.27
CA LEU A 121 -1.10 -0.87 9.93
C LEU A 121 0.03 -1.22 8.95
N HIS A 122 1.29 -1.20 9.41
CA HIS A 122 2.45 -1.58 8.59
C HIS A 122 2.58 -3.08 8.31
N VAL A 123 2.17 -3.95 9.24
CA VAL A 123 2.10 -5.40 9.01
C VAL A 123 1.00 -5.70 7.99
N CYS A 124 -0.20 -5.11 8.17
CA CYS A 124 -1.33 -5.28 7.27
C CYS A 124 -1.03 -4.75 5.85
N SER A 125 -0.27 -3.66 5.70
CA SER A 125 0.11 -3.14 4.38
C SER A 125 1.07 -4.07 3.63
N ARG A 126 1.95 -4.80 4.34
CA ARG A 126 2.85 -5.80 3.73
C ARG A 126 2.12 -7.10 3.37
N GLY A 127 1.20 -7.55 4.21
CA GLY A 127 0.35 -8.71 3.89
C GLY A 127 -0.50 -8.50 2.62
N GLU A 128 -0.99 -7.28 2.42
CA GLU A 128 -1.74 -6.90 1.22
C GLU A 128 -0.89 -7.01 -0.05
N GLN A 129 0.35 -6.54 -0.03
CA GLN A 129 1.27 -6.64 -1.17
C GLN A 129 1.57 -8.10 -1.54
N LEU A 130 1.71 -8.98 -0.54
CA LEU A 130 1.86 -10.41 -0.75
C LEU A 130 0.59 -11.03 -1.35
N SER A 131 -0.59 -10.66 -0.83
CA SER A 131 -1.88 -11.09 -1.37
C SER A 131 -2.05 -10.66 -2.84
N GLN A 132 -1.71 -9.42 -3.17
CA GLN A 132 -1.74 -8.91 -4.55
C GLN A 132 -0.74 -9.63 -5.46
N THR A 133 0.44 -9.99 -4.93
CA THR A 133 1.41 -10.82 -5.65
C THR A 133 0.83 -12.21 -5.95
N ALA A 134 0.17 -12.84 -4.97
CA ALA A 134 -0.55 -14.10 -5.19
C ALA A 134 -1.63 -13.93 -6.27
N GLN A 135 -2.50 -12.93 -6.14
CA GLN A 135 -3.58 -12.66 -7.08
C GLN A 135 -3.08 -12.38 -8.49
N ALA A 136 -1.94 -11.71 -8.63
CA ALA A 136 -1.33 -11.46 -9.93
C ALA A 136 -0.78 -12.74 -10.57
N PHE A 137 -0.01 -13.56 -9.86
CA PHE A 137 0.74 -14.66 -10.48
C PHE A 137 0.04 -16.03 -10.42
N MET A 138 -0.75 -16.28 -9.38
CA MET A 138 -1.32 -17.60 -9.08
C MET A 138 -2.39 -18.07 -10.09
N PRO A 139 -3.30 -17.22 -10.60
CA PRO A 139 -4.28 -17.65 -11.62
C PRO A 139 -3.64 -18.15 -12.92
N GLU A 140 -2.60 -17.48 -13.41
CA GLU A 140 -1.87 -17.88 -14.63
C GLU A 140 -1.12 -19.21 -14.44
N LEU A 141 -0.60 -19.46 -13.24
CA LEU A 141 0.13 -20.69 -12.92
C LEU A 141 -0.77 -21.90 -12.63
N ILE A 142 -2.04 -21.68 -12.22
CA ILE A 142 -3.00 -22.75 -11.93
C ILE A 142 -3.85 -23.10 -13.17
N TYR A 143 -4.41 -22.10 -13.84
CA TYR A 143 -5.38 -22.28 -14.93
C TYR A 143 -4.91 -21.70 -16.29
N GLY A 144 -3.78 -20.98 -16.32
CA GLY A 144 -3.29 -20.32 -17.53
C GLY A 144 -2.40 -21.18 -18.43
N ALA A 145 -2.01 -20.60 -19.57
CA ALA A 145 -1.17 -21.26 -20.58
C ALA A 145 0.22 -21.70 -20.06
N LYS A 146 0.71 -21.10 -18.97
CA LYS A 146 1.99 -21.43 -18.31
C LYS A 146 1.79 -22.23 -17.02
N ARG A 147 0.81 -23.14 -17.01
CA ARG A 147 0.46 -23.95 -15.84
C ARG A 147 1.67 -24.71 -15.30
N SER A 148 1.95 -24.55 -14.01
CA SER A 148 3.03 -25.29 -13.35
C SER A 148 2.78 -25.39 -11.85
N LEU A 149 2.39 -26.57 -11.39
CA LEU A 149 2.10 -26.83 -9.98
C LEU A 149 3.34 -26.63 -9.09
N SER A 150 4.53 -26.97 -9.60
CA SER A 150 5.81 -26.75 -8.91
C SER A 150 6.05 -25.25 -8.64
N LYS A 151 5.82 -24.39 -9.64
CA LYS A 151 5.95 -22.93 -9.49
C LYS A 151 4.90 -22.35 -8.55
N VAL A 152 3.66 -22.86 -8.58
CA VAL A 152 2.63 -22.47 -7.60
C VAL A 152 3.06 -22.79 -6.17
N ARG A 153 3.57 -24.01 -5.93
CA ARG A 153 4.02 -24.42 -4.59
C ARG A 153 5.22 -23.61 -4.12
N MET A 154 6.15 -23.31 -5.02
CA MET A 154 7.31 -22.45 -4.73
C MET A 154 6.88 -21.02 -4.39
N LEU A 155 5.98 -20.44 -5.19
CA LEU A 155 5.41 -19.12 -4.95
C LEU A 155 4.70 -19.07 -3.59
N LEU A 156 3.83 -20.04 -3.30
CA LEU A 156 3.12 -20.12 -2.02
C LEU A 156 4.07 -20.23 -0.83
N LYS A 157 5.08 -21.11 -0.91
CA LYS A 157 6.11 -21.23 0.13
C LYS A 157 6.87 -19.92 0.34
N SER A 158 7.25 -19.25 -0.75
CA SER A 158 7.95 -17.97 -0.68
C SER A 158 7.09 -16.90 0.00
N LEU A 159 5.81 -16.77 -0.38
CA LEU A 159 4.88 -15.82 0.23
C LEU A 159 4.69 -16.08 1.73
N VAL A 160 4.53 -17.35 2.13
CA VAL A 160 4.39 -17.71 3.55
C VAL A 160 5.65 -17.36 4.34
N ILE A 161 6.83 -17.67 3.82
CA ILE A 161 8.11 -17.37 4.49
C ILE A 161 8.31 -15.85 4.61
N ILE A 162 8.07 -15.10 3.54
CA ILE A 162 8.20 -13.63 3.56
C ILE A 162 7.17 -13.02 4.51
N GLY A 163 5.93 -13.50 4.48
CA GLY A 163 4.87 -13.04 5.38
C GLY A 163 5.19 -13.32 6.85
N ALA A 164 5.61 -14.54 7.18
CA ALA A 164 5.96 -14.94 8.53
C ALA A 164 7.18 -14.18 9.06
N SER A 165 8.26 -14.09 8.27
CA SER A 165 9.47 -13.36 8.66
C SER A 165 9.21 -11.87 8.84
N SER A 166 8.51 -11.22 7.90
CA SER A 166 8.18 -9.80 8.02
C SER A 166 7.23 -9.51 9.18
N GLY A 167 6.20 -10.34 9.38
CA GLY A 167 5.27 -10.24 10.50
C GLY A 167 5.98 -10.41 11.85
N LEU A 168 6.92 -11.36 11.96
CA LEU A 168 7.71 -11.57 13.17
C LEU A 168 8.62 -10.37 13.47
N ILE A 169 9.33 -9.85 12.47
CA ILE A 169 10.23 -8.69 12.63
C ILE A 169 9.44 -7.46 13.10
N LEU A 170 8.32 -7.17 12.45
CA LEU A 170 7.46 -6.05 12.83
C LEU A 170 6.80 -6.24 14.19
N GLY A 171 6.32 -7.46 14.47
CA GLY A 171 5.71 -7.78 15.76
C GLY A 171 6.70 -7.62 16.90
N ALA A 172 7.93 -8.11 16.71
CA ALA A 172 9.02 -7.93 17.67
C ALA A 172 9.42 -6.45 17.80
N ALA A 173 9.57 -5.71 16.71
CA ALA A 173 9.88 -4.29 16.78
C ALA A 173 8.76 -3.48 17.47
N GLY A 174 7.51 -3.79 17.15
CA GLY A 174 6.32 -3.13 17.72
C GLY A 174 6.11 -3.43 19.20
N THR A 175 6.71 -4.49 19.76
CA THR A 175 6.68 -4.77 21.20
C THR A 175 7.95 -4.26 21.90
N ILE A 176 9.13 -4.47 21.31
CA ILE A 176 10.42 -4.13 21.91
C ILE A 176 10.64 -2.61 21.96
N VAL A 177 10.28 -1.87 20.90
CA VAL A 177 10.55 -0.41 20.83
C VAL A 177 9.74 0.36 21.87
N PRO A 178 8.41 0.16 22.00
CA PRO A 178 7.65 0.82 23.06
C PRO A 178 8.07 0.39 24.46
N TRP A 179 8.52 -0.86 24.63
CA TRP A 179 8.96 -1.39 25.92
C TRP A 179 10.33 -0.85 26.38
N LEU A 180 11.27 -0.63 25.46
CA LEU A 180 12.59 -0.07 25.77
C LEU A 180 12.58 1.45 25.88
N PHE A 181 11.67 2.14 25.16
CA PHE A 181 11.61 3.60 25.11
C PHE A 181 10.33 4.17 25.74
N SER A 182 9.74 3.47 26.71
CA SER A 182 8.52 3.88 27.41
C SER A 182 8.60 5.30 27.96
N TYR A 183 9.78 5.78 28.35
CA TYR A 183 9.96 7.13 28.88
C TYR A 183 9.81 8.26 27.83
N ILE A 184 10.08 7.99 26.55
CA ILE A 184 10.01 8.99 25.48
C ILE A 184 8.56 9.17 24.98
N PHE A 185 7.74 8.12 25.09
CA PHE A 185 6.39 8.09 24.53
C PHE A 185 5.27 8.40 25.53
N PHE A 186 5.55 8.31 26.85
CA PHE A 186 4.56 8.48 27.93
C PHE A 186 4.81 9.72 28.81
N THR A 187 5.72 10.62 28.41
CA THR A 187 5.93 11.93 29.06
C THR A 187 5.45 13.04 28.13
#